data_AF-A0A923PM20-F1
#
_entry.id   AF-A0A923PM20-F1
#
_cell.length_a   1.000
_cell.length_b   1.000
_cell.length_c   1.000
_cell.angle_alpha   90.00
_cell.angle_beta   90.00
_cell.angle_gamma   90.00
#
_symmetry.space_group_name_H-M   'P 1'
#
loop_
_entity.id
_entity.type
_entity.pdbx_description
1 polymer ?
#
loop_
_entity_poly.entity_id
_entity_poly.type
_entity_poly.pdbx_seq_one_letter_code
_entity_poly.pdbx_strand_id
1 'polypeptide(L)'
;MKNLIIYLFLLMVSGPGVLAGQSEIIMGIIGNQLVSIHQQTAQITVLAEVNVPANVVTDDLVYSKADNAFYTYINALNYPKLVRIGWDGSYKEIGSLKLKGERLGLCEGLTLRESDGKVFAAGALSSRGGLSNLLLTVNLETAECNLVNQLPISYQYTDMDNIYFWDGDLFFDDNRRNIDLSVFRVDRYSLTSPMQPTRVLRTKYFSATDVAVIGTSVFFVTGDRYLGVYSPESFAPPRLIGPTHDRKEYSGGIFNGITAVPLTIAK
;
A
#
# COMPACT_ATOMS: atom_id res chain seq x y z
N MET A 1 45.31 28.32 -40.38
CA MET A 1 44.48 28.88 -39.30
C MET A 1 43.10 29.19 -39.85
N LYS A 2 42.12 28.32 -39.56
CA LYS A 2 40.68 28.31 -39.90
C LYS A 2 40.36 26.82 -40.02
N ASN A 3 39.33 26.32 -39.32
CA ASN A 3 38.96 24.90 -39.14
C ASN A 3 39.38 24.28 -37.79
N LEU A 4 39.33 25.05 -36.69
CA LEU A 4 39.39 24.51 -35.33
C LEU A 4 38.26 25.07 -34.44
N ILE A 5 37.07 25.30 -35.01
CA ILE A 5 35.91 25.85 -34.29
C ILE A 5 34.61 25.20 -34.78
N ILE A 6 34.55 23.86 -34.96
CA ILE A 6 33.28 23.13 -35.20
C ILE A 6 33.25 21.77 -34.47
N TYR A 7 34.08 21.56 -33.44
CA TYR A 7 34.01 20.35 -32.58
C TYR A 7 33.85 20.67 -31.09
N LEU A 8 33.43 21.90 -30.76
CA LEU A 8 33.13 22.32 -29.39
C LEU A 8 31.65 22.69 -29.20
N PHE A 9 30.76 22.07 -29.96
CA PHE A 9 29.30 22.24 -29.83
C PHE A 9 28.54 20.92 -29.63
N LEU A 10 29.25 19.83 -29.38
CA LEU A 10 28.68 18.48 -29.21
C LEU A 10 29.04 17.81 -27.88
N LEU A 11 29.56 18.59 -26.91
CA LEU A 11 29.99 18.11 -25.60
C LEU A 11 29.41 18.91 -24.42
N MET A 12 28.28 19.60 -24.65
CA MET A 12 27.47 20.25 -23.60
C MET A 12 25.98 19.87 -23.68
N VAL A 13 25.70 18.63 -24.12
CA VAL A 13 24.39 17.98 -23.89
C VAL A 13 24.61 16.70 -23.09
N SER A 14 25.44 16.79 -22.06
CA SER A 14 25.33 15.95 -20.88
C SER A 14 25.28 16.92 -19.70
N GLY A 15 24.20 17.71 -19.65
CA GLY A 15 23.79 18.26 -18.37
C GLY A 15 23.72 17.09 -17.39
N PRO A 16 24.07 17.27 -16.11
CA PRO A 16 23.73 16.30 -15.09
C PRO A 16 22.20 16.19 -15.11
N GLY A 17 21.70 15.26 -15.91
CA GLY A 17 20.30 14.92 -16.00
C GLY A 17 19.98 14.34 -14.65
N VAL A 18 19.48 15.20 -13.76
CA VAL A 18 18.58 14.94 -12.65
C VAL A 18 18.53 13.44 -12.29
N LEU A 19 19.65 12.91 -11.76
CA LEU A 19 19.70 11.61 -11.09
C LEU A 19 19.20 11.75 -9.65
N ALA A 20 18.53 12.85 -9.34
CA ALA A 20 17.81 13.08 -8.10
C ALA A 20 16.32 13.01 -8.44
N GLY A 21 15.64 11.93 -8.06
CA GLY A 21 14.19 11.95 -8.19
C GLY A 21 13.47 10.72 -7.69
N GLN A 22 14.06 9.54 -7.86
CA GLN A 22 13.45 8.33 -7.35
C GLN A 22 14.31 7.81 -6.20
N SER A 23 13.88 8.09 -4.97
CA SER A 23 14.45 7.49 -3.76
C SER A 23 13.82 6.15 -3.43
N GLU A 24 12.69 5.81 -4.07
CA GLU A 24 11.85 4.68 -3.71
C GLU A 24 11.27 3.97 -4.95
N ILE A 25 11.16 2.66 -4.88
CA ILE A 25 10.45 1.82 -5.85
C ILE A 25 9.14 1.30 -5.26
N ILE A 26 8.22 0.93 -6.14
CA ILE A 26 7.04 0.18 -5.72
C ILE A 26 7.40 -1.30 -5.76
N MET A 27 7.13 -1.98 -4.66
CA MET A 27 7.21 -3.42 -4.54
C MET A 27 5.80 -3.97 -4.39
N GLY A 28 5.56 -5.21 -4.77
CA GLY A 28 4.25 -5.83 -4.60
C GLY A 28 4.30 -7.35 -4.62
N ILE A 29 3.19 -7.96 -4.24
CA ILE A 29 2.98 -9.40 -4.34
C ILE A 29 1.91 -9.68 -5.38
N ILE A 30 2.22 -10.55 -6.33
CA ILE A 30 1.27 -11.07 -7.30
C ILE A 30 1.39 -12.60 -7.39
N GLY A 31 0.29 -13.29 -7.09
CA GLY A 31 0.33 -14.73 -6.87
C GLY A 31 1.36 -15.06 -5.78
N ASN A 32 2.35 -15.87 -6.12
CA ASN A 32 3.48 -16.22 -5.25
C ASN A 32 4.79 -15.53 -5.69
N GLN A 33 4.73 -14.32 -6.25
CA GLN A 33 5.92 -13.60 -6.71
C GLN A 33 6.04 -12.26 -6.00
N LEU A 34 7.22 -11.99 -5.44
CA LEU A 34 7.63 -10.67 -5.00
C LEU A 34 8.21 -9.95 -6.21
N VAL A 35 7.66 -8.78 -6.52
CA VAL A 35 8.01 -8.04 -7.73
C VAL A 35 8.26 -6.58 -7.43
N SER A 36 9.04 -5.91 -8.28
CA SER A 36 9.08 -4.46 -8.36
C SER A 36 8.25 -3.96 -9.55
N ILE A 37 7.69 -2.76 -9.41
CA ILE A 37 6.87 -2.12 -10.44
C ILE A 37 7.49 -0.77 -10.82
N HIS A 38 7.76 -0.57 -12.10
CA HIS A 38 8.29 0.67 -12.62
C HIS A 38 7.19 1.74 -12.69
N GLN A 39 7.33 2.82 -11.92
CA GLN A 39 6.29 3.84 -11.67
C GLN A 39 5.77 4.55 -12.93
N GLN A 40 6.58 4.68 -13.98
CA GLN A 40 6.23 5.43 -15.18
C GLN A 40 5.70 4.54 -16.31
N THR A 41 5.99 3.25 -16.27
CA THR A 41 5.68 2.31 -17.38
C THR A 41 4.80 1.14 -16.94
N ALA A 42 4.56 0.98 -15.63
CA ALA A 42 3.89 -0.15 -15.01
C ALA A 42 4.59 -1.50 -15.23
N GLN A 43 5.80 -1.52 -15.80
CA GLN A 43 6.56 -2.75 -16.05
C GLN A 43 6.94 -3.43 -14.75
N ILE A 44 6.69 -4.74 -14.68
CA ILE A 44 7.01 -5.59 -13.54
C ILE A 44 8.37 -6.26 -13.73
N THR A 45 9.17 -6.33 -12.67
CA THR A 45 10.34 -7.21 -12.58
C THR A 45 10.18 -8.18 -11.41
N VAL A 46 10.28 -9.48 -11.69
CA VAL A 46 10.25 -10.52 -10.66
C VAL A 46 11.57 -10.55 -9.90
N LEU A 47 11.48 -10.61 -8.58
CA LEU A 47 12.64 -10.60 -7.69
C LEU A 47 12.81 -11.93 -6.95
N ALA A 48 11.71 -12.49 -6.45
CA ALA A 48 11.71 -13.78 -5.75
C ALA A 48 10.36 -14.47 -5.84
N GLU A 49 10.37 -15.80 -5.71
CA GLU A 49 9.16 -16.56 -5.43
C GLU A 49 8.88 -16.52 -3.92
N VAL A 50 7.68 -16.07 -3.53
CA VAL A 50 7.23 -16.08 -2.15
C VAL A 50 6.66 -17.45 -1.81
N ASN A 51 7.20 -18.07 -0.76
CA ASN A 51 6.81 -19.40 -0.31
C ASN A 51 5.50 -19.39 0.50
N VAL A 52 4.47 -18.69 0.00
CA VAL A 52 3.13 -18.69 0.59
C VAL A 52 2.52 -20.08 0.41
N PRO A 53 1.99 -20.71 1.48
CA PRO A 53 1.33 -22.01 1.37
C PRO A 53 0.21 -22.01 0.34
N ALA A 54 0.01 -23.14 -0.33
CA ALA A 54 -1.06 -23.28 -1.31
C ALA A 54 -2.44 -22.96 -0.69
N ASN A 55 -3.27 -22.22 -1.42
CA ASN A 55 -4.60 -21.74 -1.01
C ASN A 55 -4.60 -20.66 0.08
N VAL A 56 -3.44 -20.12 0.47
CA VAL A 56 -3.38 -18.92 1.28
C VAL A 56 -3.27 -17.71 0.35
N VAL A 57 -4.15 -16.74 0.57
CA VAL A 57 -4.11 -15.44 -0.11
C VAL A 57 -3.59 -14.43 0.91
N THR A 58 -2.56 -13.70 0.51
CA THR A 58 -2.07 -12.51 1.22
C THR A 58 -2.91 -11.31 0.80
N ASP A 59 -3.03 -10.34 1.69
CA ASP A 59 -3.76 -9.11 1.45
C ASP A 59 -2.94 -7.96 2.07
N ASP A 60 -2.82 -6.87 1.33
CA ASP A 60 -2.00 -5.69 1.63
C ASP A 60 -0.48 -5.99 1.72
N LEU A 61 0.36 -4.96 1.66
CA LEU A 61 1.80 -5.08 1.84
C LEU A 61 2.40 -3.83 2.47
N VAL A 62 3.14 -4.00 3.56
CA VAL A 62 3.96 -2.94 4.15
C VAL A 62 5.42 -3.36 4.24
N TYR A 63 6.33 -2.45 3.94
CA TYR A 63 7.76 -2.67 4.12
C TYR A 63 8.27 -2.00 5.40
N SER A 64 8.86 -2.80 6.31
CA SER A 64 9.55 -2.30 7.50
C SER A 64 11.04 -2.18 7.23
N LYS A 65 11.55 -0.96 7.19
CA LYS A 65 12.99 -0.69 7.07
C LYS A 65 13.79 -1.21 8.27
N ALA A 66 13.20 -1.18 9.47
CA ALA A 66 13.87 -1.63 10.68
C ALA A 66 14.16 -3.15 10.64
N ASP A 67 13.21 -3.93 10.12
CA ASP A 67 13.33 -5.39 10.05
C ASP A 67 13.87 -5.90 8.72
N ASN A 68 14.08 -4.97 7.77
CA ASN A 68 14.40 -5.22 6.37
C ASN A 68 13.52 -6.34 5.77
N ALA A 69 12.20 -6.19 5.94
CA ALA A 69 11.23 -7.22 5.55
C ALA A 69 9.86 -6.62 5.22
N PHE A 70 9.09 -7.41 4.50
CA PHE A 70 7.71 -7.12 4.18
C PHE A 70 6.78 -7.77 5.20
N TYR A 71 5.67 -7.13 5.45
CA TYR A 71 4.59 -7.64 6.27
C TYR A 71 3.28 -7.52 5.49
N THR A 72 2.46 -8.54 5.62
CA THR A 72 1.14 -8.66 4.99
C THR A 72 0.23 -9.39 5.98
N TYR A 73 -1.05 -9.46 5.71
CA TYR A 73 -1.94 -10.34 6.46
C TYR A 73 -2.58 -11.39 5.54
N ILE A 74 -3.08 -12.46 6.14
CA ILE A 74 -3.80 -13.53 5.46
C ILE A 74 -5.13 -13.76 6.15
N ASN A 75 -6.09 -14.36 5.45
CA ASN A 75 -7.45 -14.62 5.96
C ASN A 75 -8.17 -13.33 6.39
N ALA A 76 -8.13 -12.31 5.52
CA ALA A 76 -8.70 -10.97 5.73
C ALA A 76 -10.03 -10.97 6.50
N LEU A 77 -10.96 -11.86 6.14
CA LEU A 77 -12.33 -11.89 6.68
C LEU A 77 -12.60 -12.98 7.74
N ASN A 78 -11.57 -13.68 8.22
CA ASN A 78 -11.74 -14.78 9.17
C ASN A 78 -10.52 -14.98 10.06
N TYR A 79 -10.42 -14.17 11.11
CA TYR A 79 -9.31 -14.19 12.07
C TYR A 79 -7.95 -13.96 11.39
N PRO A 80 -7.75 -12.75 10.84
CA PRO A 80 -6.58 -12.44 10.04
C PRO A 80 -5.30 -12.69 10.83
N LYS A 81 -4.27 -13.15 10.14
CA LYS A 81 -2.95 -13.40 10.71
C LYS A 81 -1.90 -12.53 10.04
N LEU A 82 -1.00 -11.98 10.84
CA LEU A 82 0.18 -11.26 10.35
C LEU A 82 1.22 -12.26 9.84
N VAL A 83 1.82 -11.93 8.71
CA VAL A 83 2.86 -12.71 8.04
C VAL A 83 4.04 -11.79 7.75
N ARG A 84 5.25 -12.33 7.90
CA ARG A 84 6.50 -11.71 7.45
C ARG A 84 7.00 -12.40 6.19
N ILE A 85 7.45 -11.59 5.22
CA ILE A 85 8.06 -12.03 3.97
C ILE A 85 9.45 -11.42 3.84
N GLY A 86 10.47 -12.25 3.63
CA GLY A 86 11.83 -11.82 3.33
C GLY A 86 12.02 -11.45 1.87
N TRP A 87 13.10 -10.73 1.57
CA TRP A 87 13.52 -10.40 0.20
C TRP A 87 13.80 -11.64 -0.66
N ASP A 88 14.19 -12.75 -0.03
CA ASP A 88 14.39 -14.06 -0.65
C ASP A 88 13.09 -14.84 -0.84
N GLY A 89 11.94 -14.25 -0.50
CA GLY A 89 10.63 -14.90 -0.53
C GLY A 89 10.39 -15.87 0.64
N SER A 90 11.24 -15.87 1.68
CA SER A 90 10.98 -16.62 2.91
C SER A 90 9.68 -16.15 3.56
N TYR A 91 8.84 -17.10 3.97
CA TYR A 91 7.52 -16.85 4.54
C TYR A 91 7.47 -17.30 6.00
N LYS A 92 6.91 -16.47 6.87
CA LYS A 92 6.71 -16.81 8.28
C LYS A 92 5.39 -16.23 8.81
N GLU A 93 4.47 -17.10 9.25
CA GLU A 93 3.34 -16.67 10.07
C GLU A 93 3.83 -16.19 11.45
N ILE A 94 3.40 -14.99 11.85
CA ILE A 94 3.72 -14.41 13.17
C ILE A 94 2.63 -14.79 14.17
N GLY A 95 1.37 -14.59 13.80
CA GLY A 95 0.24 -14.90 14.66
C GLY A 95 -1.05 -14.20 14.21
N SER A 96 -2.16 -14.55 14.84
CA SER A 96 -3.42 -13.83 14.64
C SER A 96 -3.33 -12.41 15.16
N LEU A 97 -3.89 -11.46 14.40
CA LEU A 97 -4.08 -10.09 14.87
C LEU A 97 -5.07 -10.09 16.05
N LYS A 98 -4.66 -9.51 17.18
CA LYS A 98 -5.45 -9.55 18.42
C LYS A 98 -5.56 -8.19 19.08
N LEU A 99 -6.75 -7.79 19.52
CA LEU A 99 -6.95 -6.62 20.37
C LEU A 99 -7.33 -7.09 21.77
N LYS A 100 -6.49 -6.77 22.77
CA LYS A 100 -6.70 -7.17 24.17
C LYS A 100 -6.92 -8.69 24.34
N GLY A 101 -6.18 -9.50 23.58
CA GLY A 101 -6.29 -10.96 23.57
C GLY A 101 -7.43 -11.54 22.73
N GLU A 102 -8.37 -10.72 22.26
CA GLU A 102 -9.42 -11.15 21.33
C GLU A 102 -8.94 -11.07 19.88
N ARG A 103 -9.17 -12.12 19.10
CA ARG A 103 -8.81 -12.12 17.67
C ARG A 103 -9.71 -11.14 16.92
N LEU A 104 -9.13 -10.36 16.01
CA LEU A 104 -9.91 -9.57 15.07
C LEU A 104 -10.77 -10.50 14.23
N GLY A 105 -11.97 -10.06 13.87
CA GLY A 105 -12.84 -10.76 12.94
C GLY A 105 -12.40 -10.53 11.50
N LEU A 106 -12.00 -9.29 11.18
CA LEU A 106 -11.47 -8.91 9.88
C LEU A 106 -10.33 -7.87 9.97
N CYS A 107 -9.55 -7.79 8.90
CA CYS A 107 -8.55 -6.76 8.60
C CYS A 107 -8.62 -6.49 7.10
N GLU A 108 -8.66 -5.23 6.71
CA GLU A 108 -8.81 -4.81 5.29
C GLU A 108 -7.67 -3.90 4.84
N GLY A 109 -7.07 -3.13 5.75
CA GLY A 109 -5.95 -2.26 5.43
C GLY A 109 -4.78 -2.42 6.40
N LEU A 110 -3.57 -2.27 5.91
CA LEU A 110 -2.31 -2.25 6.63
C LEU A 110 -1.46 -1.10 6.06
N THR A 111 -0.85 -0.28 6.92
CA THR A 111 0.07 0.77 6.44
C THR A 111 1.19 0.98 7.45
N LEU A 112 2.35 1.44 6.96
CA LEU A 112 3.41 1.95 7.81
C LEU A 112 3.35 3.48 7.86
N ARG A 113 3.62 4.05 9.04
CA ARG A 113 3.88 5.48 9.19
C ARG A 113 5.38 5.73 9.29
N GLU A 114 5.94 6.32 8.24
CA GLU A 114 7.40 6.52 8.11
C GLU A 114 8.04 7.31 9.26
N SER A 115 7.32 8.28 9.83
CA SER A 115 7.88 9.16 10.86
C SER A 115 8.24 8.45 12.17
N ASP A 116 7.58 7.34 12.50
CA ASP A 116 7.85 6.55 13.70
C ASP A 116 7.95 5.03 13.46
N GLY A 117 7.92 4.60 12.20
CA GLY A 117 8.06 3.20 11.81
C GLY A 117 6.93 2.29 12.29
N LYS A 118 5.81 2.85 12.77
CA LYS A 118 4.70 2.05 13.30
C LYS A 118 3.82 1.54 12.18
N VAL A 119 3.43 0.28 12.30
CA VAL A 119 2.42 -0.33 11.43
C VAL A 119 1.04 -0.16 12.04
N PHE A 120 0.10 0.25 11.20
CA PHE A 120 -1.30 0.44 11.50
C PHE A 120 -2.14 -0.54 10.71
N ALA A 121 -3.26 -0.95 11.27
CA ALA A 121 -4.25 -1.79 10.61
C ALA A 121 -5.65 -1.18 10.72
N ALA A 122 -6.45 -1.35 9.67
CA ALA A 122 -7.88 -1.12 9.66
C ALA A 122 -8.61 -2.46 9.79
N GLY A 123 -9.49 -2.59 10.78
CA GLY A 123 -10.17 -3.86 11.00
C GLY A 123 -11.39 -3.77 11.92
N ALA A 124 -11.92 -4.92 12.28
CA ALA A 124 -13.05 -5.04 13.22
C ALA A 124 -12.97 -6.33 14.05
N LEU A 125 -13.59 -6.35 15.22
CA LEU A 125 -13.69 -7.54 16.07
C LEU A 125 -14.69 -8.60 15.53
N SER A 126 -15.65 -8.19 14.71
CA SER A 126 -16.65 -9.09 14.10
C SER A 126 -16.36 -9.29 12.62
N SER A 127 -16.39 -10.54 12.15
CA SER A 127 -16.27 -10.90 10.72
C SER A 127 -17.61 -10.88 9.96
N ARG A 128 -18.75 -10.90 10.67
CA ARG A 128 -20.08 -11.00 10.03
C ARG A 128 -20.66 -9.62 9.76
N GLY A 129 -20.62 -9.21 8.50
CA GLY A 129 -21.14 -7.92 8.02
C GLY A 129 -20.40 -6.72 8.59
N GLY A 130 -19.20 -6.94 9.14
CA GLY A 130 -18.38 -5.90 9.75
C GLY A 130 -17.74 -5.05 8.67
N LEU A 131 -17.73 -3.75 8.92
CA LEU A 131 -16.91 -2.78 8.21
C LEU A 131 -15.66 -2.57 9.09
N SER A 132 -14.50 -2.43 8.48
CA SER A 132 -13.26 -2.03 9.13
C SER A 132 -13.39 -0.62 9.73
N ASN A 133 -13.80 -0.58 10.99
CA ASN A 133 -14.08 0.67 11.70
C ASN A 133 -13.10 0.98 12.84
N LEU A 134 -12.17 0.07 13.13
CA LEU A 134 -11.11 0.25 14.13
C LEU A 134 -9.80 0.60 13.44
N LEU A 135 -9.12 1.63 13.93
CA LEU A 135 -7.73 1.92 13.62
C LEU A 135 -6.86 1.37 14.75
N LEU A 136 -5.94 0.49 14.40
CA LEU A 136 -5.09 -0.24 15.33
C LEU A 136 -3.62 0.03 15.02
N THR A 137 -2.75 -0.03 16.02
CA THR A 137 -1.31 -0.25 15.81
C THR A 137 -1.02 -1.73 15.95
N VAL A 138 -0.07 -2.26 15.19
CA VAL A 138 0.29 -3.69 15.17
C VAL A 138 1.72 -3.88 15.68
N ASN A 139 1.91 -4.79 16.61
CA ASN A 139 3.24 -5.27 16.98
C ASN A 139 3.69 -6.35 15.98
N LEU A 140 4.79 -6.09 15.27
CA LEU A 140 5.28 -6.96 14.20
C LEU A 140 5.92 -8.28 14.68
N GLU A 141 6.26 -8.39 15.97
CA GLU A 141 6.83 -9.61 16.54
C GLU A 141 5.75 -10.55 17.10
N THR A 142 4.64 -9.99 17.60
CA THR A 142 3.62 -10.75 18.35
C THR A 142 2.24 -10.76 17.70
N ALA A 143 1.99 -9.92 16.69
CA ALA A 143 0.68 -9.64 16.12
C ALA A 143 -0.35 -9.08 17.12
N GLU A 144 0.08 -8.62 18.31
CA GLU A 144 -0.78 -7.91 19.25
C GLU A 144 -1.07 -6.50 18.73
N CYS A 145 -2.33 -6.10 18.82
CA CYS A 145 -2.85 -4.83 18.36
C CYS A 145 -3.26 -3.94 19.53
N ASN A 146 -2.98 -2.64 19.40
CA ASN A 146 -3.51 -1.63 20.32
C ASN A 146 -4.48 -0.71 19.59
N LEU A 147 -5.63 -0.46 20.20
CA LEU A 147 -6.61 0.48 19.67
C LEU A 147 -6.03 1.89 19.68
N VAL A 148 -5.98 2.50 18.49
CA VAL A 148 -5.66 3.92 18.32
C VAL A 148 -6.94 4.72 18.38
N ASN A 149 -7.93 4.33 17.57
CA ASN A 149 -9.20 5.03 17.45
C ASN A 149 -10.26 4.19 16.75
N GLN A 150 -11.47 4.72 16.66
CA GLN A 150 -12.60 4.11 15.97
C GLN A 150 -13.36 5.17 15.18
N LEU A 151 -13.90 4.79 14.01
CA LEU A 151 -14.82 5.65 13.27
C LEU A 151 -16.02 6.01 14.13
N PRO A 152 -16.43 7.29 14.18
CA PRO A 152 -17.58 7.70 14.97
C PRO A 152 -18.87 7.14 14.36
N ILE A 153 -19.94 7.07 15.16
CA ILE A 153 -21.22 6.46 14.75
C ILE A 153 -21.86 7.11 13.50
N SER A 154 -21.56 8.38 13.23
CA SER A 154 -21.98 9.06 12.00
C SER A 154 -21.38 8.45 10.72
N TYR A 155 -20.30 7.68 10.86
CA TYR A 155 -19.61 6.94 9.82
C TYR A 155 -19.77 5.41 9.99
N GLN A 156 -20.78 4.94 10.72
CA GLN A 156 -20.99 3.50 10.99
C GLN A 156 -21.19 2.62 9.76
N TYR A 157 -21.40 3.21 8.58
CA TYR A 157 -21.52 2.48 7.33
C TYR A 157 -20.27 2.55 6.47
N THR A 158 -19.26 3.32 6.88
CA THR A 158 -18.01 3.52 6.16
C THR A 158 -17.03 2.43 6.48
N ASP A 159 -16.43 1.90 5.42
CA ASP A 159 -15.31 0.96 5.45
C ASP A 159 -13.98 1.71 5.35
N MET A 160 -12.95 1.22 6.03
CA MET A 160 -11.56 1.66 5.84
C MET A 160 -10.83 0.55 5.07
N ASP A 161 -11.11 0.43 3.78
CA ASP A 161 -10.60 -0.66 2.94
C ASP A 161 -9.07 -0.57 2.82
N ASN A 162 -8.56 0.45 2.13
CA ASN A 162 -7.13 0.75 2.11
C ASN A 162 -6.85 1.93 3.04
N ILE A 163 -5.74 1.88 3.78
CA ILE A 163 -5.28 2.98 4.61
C ILE A 163 -3.87 3.40 4.20
N TYR A 164 -3.55 4.69 4.29
CA TYR A 164 -2.19 5.17 4.06
C TYR A 164 -1.93 6.50 4.77
N PHE A 165 -0.65 6.78 5.07
CA PHE A 165 -0.23 8.07 5.59
C PHE A 165 0.33 8.96 4.49
N TRP A 166 -0.11 10.21 4.44
CA TRP A 166 0.50 11.23 3.60
C TRP A 166 0.60 12.55 4.35
N ASP A 167 1.80 13.13 4.38
CA ASP A 167 2.13 14.30 5.20
C ASP A 167 1.52 14.18 6.62
N GLY A 168 1.86 13.09 7.33
CA GLY A 168 1.43 12.82 8.70
C GLY A 168 -0.06 12.51 8.92
N ASP A 169 -0.93 12.86 7.98
CA ASP A 169 -2.37 12.60 8.06
C ASP A 169 -2.68 11.18 7.57
N LEU A 170 -3.73 10.59 8.15
CA LEU A 170 -4.24 9.31 7.71
C LEU A 170 -5.27 9.54 6.62
N PHE A 171 -5.18 8.75 5.57
CA PHE A 171 -6.18 8.65 4.53
C PHE A 171 -6.68 7.23 4.48
N PHE A 172 -7.94 7.08 4.07
CA PHE A 172 -8.50 5.78 3.78
C PHE A 172 -9.55 5.88 2.69
N ASP A 173 -9.73 4.80 1.94
CA ASP A 173 -10.82 4.69 0.98
C ASP A 173 -11.96 3.79 1.49
N ASP A 174 -13.14 4.04 0.92
CA ASP A 174 -14.37 3.28 1.12
C ASP A 174 -14.90 2.93 -0.28
N ASN A 175 -14.77 1.66 -0.66
CA ASN A 175 -15.04 1.10 -1.97
C ASN A 175 -16.45 0.50 -2.06
N ARG A 176 -17.45 1.13 -1.42
CA ARG A 176 -18.82 0.57 -1.37
C ARG A 176 -19.37 0.17 -2.73
N ARG A 177 -19.59 -1.14 -2.87
CA ARG A 177 -20.51 -1.76 -3.85
C ARG A 177 -20.24 -1.37 -5.31
N ASN A 178 -18.99 -1.07 -5.68
CA ASN A 178 -18.62 -0.73 -7.06
C ASN A 178 -19.32 0.52 -7.62
N ILE A 179 -19.81 1.43 -6.77
CA ILE A 179 -20.56 2.62 -7.21
C ILE A 179 -19.60 3.80 -7.36
N ASP A 180 -18.90 4.14 -6.29
CA ASP A 180 -17.96 5.23 -6.20
C ASP A 180 -16.77 4.86 -5.30
N LEU A 181 -15.64 5.48 -5.56
CA LEU A 181 -14.49 5.49 -4.65
C LEU A 181 -14.58 6.79 -3.84
N SER A 182 -14.74 6.68 -2.53
CA SER A 182 -14.66 7.82 -1.61
C SER A 182 -13.35 7.75 -0.83
N VAL A 183 -12.58 8.84 -0.82
CA VAL A 183 -11.38 8.95 0.04
C VAL A 183 -11.67 9.92 1.17
N PHE A 184 -11.33 9.49 2.38
CA PHE A 184 -11.45 10.27 3.60
C PHE A 184 -10.06 10.62 4.12
N ARG A 185 -9.96 11.80 4.72
CA ARG A 185 -8.77 12.28 5.43
C ARG A 185 -9.11 12.40 6.91
N VAL A 186 -8.18 11.98 7.76
CA VAL A 186 -8.17 12.18 9.20
C VAL A 186 -6.91 12.95 9.55
N ASP A 187 -7.10 14.16 10.07
CA ASP A 187 -6.00 15.03 10.49
C ASP A 187 -5.12 14.35 11.55
N ARG A 188 -3.80 14.51 11.44
CA ARG A 188 -2.81 13.88 12.32
C ARG A 188 -3.03 14.15 13.81
N TYR A 189 -3.57 15.31 14.18
CA TYR A 189 -3.86 15.68 15.57
C TYR A 189 -5.15 15.03 16.08
N SER A 190 -5.98 14.49 15.18
CA SER A 190 -7.24 13.82 15.49
C SER A 190 -7.11 12.29 15.57
N LEU A 191 -5.90 11.72 15.45
CA LEU A 191 -5.72 10.27 15.54
C LEU A 191 -5.95 9.72 16.96
N THR A 192 -5.78 10.52 18.00
CA THR A 192 -5.93 10.10 19.42
C THR A 192 -7.10 10.75 20.16
N SER A 193 -7.88 11.58 19.46
CA SER A 193 -9.16 12.18 19.89
C SER A 193 -10.27 11.60 19.01
N PRO A 194 -11.58 11.59 19.35
CA PRO A 194 -12.58 10.92 18.51
C PRO A 194 -12.40 11.25 17.03
N MET A 195 -12.15 10.22 16.21
CA MET A 195 -11.74 10.39 14.83
C MET A 195 -12.74 11.28 14.09
N GLN A 196 -12.27 12.27 13.32
CA GLN A 196 -13.10 13.15 12.49
C GLN A 196 -12.72 13.01 11.02
N PRO A 197 -13.18 11.94 10.33
CA PRO A 197 -12.94 11.81 8.90
C PRO A 197 -13.63 12.95 8.14
N THR A 198 -12.94 13.47 7.13
CA THR A 198 -13.52 14.38 6.14
C THR A 198 -13.38 13.75 4.76
N ARG A 199 -14.47 13.62 4.01
CA ARG A 199 -14.40 13.13 2.63
C ARG A 199 -13.74 14.19 1.75
N VAL A 200 -12.62 13.84 1.13
CA VAL A 200 -11.80 14.74 0.32
C VAL A 200 -11.88 14.45 -1.17
N LEU A 201 -12.21 13.21 -1.54
CA LEU A 201 -12.42 12.81 -2.93
C LEU A 201 -13.67 11.94 -3.05
N ARG A 202 -14.38 12.12 -4.16
CA ARG A 202 -15.43 11.22 -4.62
C ARG A 202 -15.30 11.10 -6.14
N THR A 203 -15.02 9.92 -6.63
CA THR A 203 -14.82 9.68 -8.06
C THR A 203 -15.55 8.41 -8.51
N LYS A 204 -15.60 8.18 -9.83
CA LYS A 204 -16.08 6.91 -10.37
C LYS A 204 -15.24 5.79 -9.78
N TYR A 205 -15.90 4.68 -9.43
CA TYR A 205 -15.25 3.53 -8.85
C TYR A 205 -14.04 3.04 -9.67
N PHE A 206 -12.94 2.77 -8.96
CA PHE A 206 -11.81 2.00 -9.42
C PHE A 206 -11.58 0.91 -8.36
N SER A 207 -11.41 -0.34 -8.79
CA SER A 207 -11.17 -1.48 -7.90
C SER A 207 -9.73 -1.48 -7.39
N ALA A 208 -9.33 -0.44 -6.65
CA ALA A 208 -8.03 -0.39 -6.01
C ALA A 208 -7.89 -1.56 -5.04
N THR A 209 -6.85 -2.37 -5.21
CA THR A 209 -6.59 -3.54 -4.34
C THR A 209 -5.62 -3.22 -3.23
N ASP A 210 -4.74 -2.23 -3.45
CA ASP A 210 -3.82 -1.68 -2.45
C ASP A 210 -3.17 -0.38 -2.97
N VAL A 211 -2.48 0.36 -2.09
CA VAL A 211 -1.88 1.67 -2.35
C VAL A 211 -0.44 1.78 -1.80
N ALA A 212 0.40 2.55 -2.48
CA ALA A 212 1.75 2.89 -2.03
C ALA A 212 2.00 4.40 -2.16
N VAL A 213 2.57 5.01 -1.12
CA VAL A 213 2.85 6.46 -1.10
C VAL A 213 4.31 6.71 -1.41
N ILE A 214 4.61 7.51 -2.44
CA ILE A 214 5.97 7.90 -2.82
C ILE A 214 6.00 9.40 -3.09
N GLY A 215 6.71 10.12 -2.21
CA GLY A 215 6.72 11.58 -2.23
C GLY A 215 5.32 12.19 -2.13
N THR A 216 4.91 12.92 -3.17
CA THR A 216 3.59 13.59 -3.25
C THR A 216 2.55 12.79 -4.03
N SER A 217 2.85 11.53 -4.37
CA SER A 217 2.00 10.67 -5.18
C SER A 217 1.55 9.45 -4.39
N VAL A 218 0.28 9.09 -4.58
CA VAL A 218 -0.28 7.81 -4.14
C VAL A 218 -0.46 6.95 -5.39
N PHE A 219 0.28 5.86 -5.44
CA PHE A 219 0.14 4.83 -6.45
C PHE A 219 -0.85 3.78 -5.97
N PHE A 220 -1.56 3.17 -6.89
CA PHE A 220 -2.51 2.11 -6.58
C PHE A 220 -2.54 1.08 -7.71
N VAL A 221 -2.85 -0.15 -7.36
CA VAL A 221 -3.05 -1.25 -8.30
C VAL A 221 -4.53 -1.61 -8.37
N THR A 222 -5.02 -1.99 -9.54
CA THR A 222 -6.44 -2.33 -9.73
C THR A 222 -6.67 -3.83 -9.92
N GLY A 223 -7.89 -4.29 -9.61
CA GLY A 223 -8.34 -5.65 -9.93
C GLY A 223 -8.33 -5.97 -11.44
N ASP A 224 -8.28 -4.93 -12.29
CA ASP A 224 -8.12 -5.05 -13.75
C ASP A 224 -6.66 -5.04 -14.21
N ARG A 225 -5.68 -5.10 -13.29
CA ARG A 225 -4.24 -5.23 -13.58
C ARG A 225 -3.64 -3.97 -14.19
N TYR A 226 -3.98 -2.82 -13.63
CA TYR A 226 -3.37 -1.53 -13.98
C TYR A 226 -2.68 -0.92 -12.78
N LEU A 227 -1.59 -0.21 -13.04
CA LEU A 227 -1.01 0.75 -12.11
C LEU A 227 -1.66 2.11 -12.38
N GLY A 228 -2.13 2.75 -11.34
CA GLY A 228 -2.62 4.12 -11.36
C GLY A 228 -1.89 5.00 -10.36
N VAL A 229 -2.12 6.29 -10.48
CA VAL A 229 -1.57 7.31 -9.58
C VAL A 229 -2.52 8.48 -9.42
N TYR A 230 -2.52 9.07 -8.23
CA TYR A 230 -3.13 10.37 -7.95
C TYR A 230 -2.29 11.17 -6.96
N SER A 231 -2.61 12.46 -6.83
CA SER A 231 -2.03 13.33 -5.82
C SER A 231 -3.08 13.61 -4.74
N PRO A 232 -2.79 13.32 -3.46
CA PRO A 232 -3.66 13.67 -2.34
C PRO A 232 -3.64 15.18 -2.06
N GLU A 233 -2.69 15.95 -2.60
CA GLU A 233 -2.66 17.41 -2.45
C GLU A 233 -3.70 18.10 -3.33
N SER A 234 -3.78 17.68 -4.60
CA SER A 234 -4.67 18.32 -5.57
C SER A 234 -6.08 17.73 -5.59
N PHE A 235 -6.30 16.57 -4.95
CA PHE A 235 -7.51 15.75 -5.06
C PHE A 235 -7.98 15.58 -6.51
N ALA A 236 -7.02 15.54 -7.45
CA ALA A 236 -7.34 15.36 -8.86
C ALA A 236 -7.83 13.93 -9.07
N PRO A 237 -8.71 13.70 -10.06
CA PRO A 237 -9.13 12.35 -10.41
C PRO A 237 -7.91 11.45 -10.67
N PRO A 238 -7.93 10.19 -10.20
CA PRO A 238 -6.85 9.24 -10.48
C PRO A 238 -6.64 9.03 -11.97
N ARG A 239 -5.39 8.83 -12.39
CA ARG A 239 -5.03 8.45 -13.76
C ARG A 239 -4.38 7.07 -13.78
N LEU A 240 -4.61 6.33 -14.87
CA LEU A 240 -3.89 5.08 -15.12
C LEU A 240 -2.54 5.39 -15.78
N ILE A 241 -1.50 4.67 -15.35
CA ILE A 241 -0.18 4.69 -15.96
C ILE A 241 -0.12 3.65 -17.08
N GLY A 242 -0.56 2.42 -16.80
CA GLY A 242 -0.56 1.35 -17.78
C GLY A 242 -0.91 0.00 -17.17
N PRO A 243 -1.09 -1.03 -18.01
CA PRO A 243 -1.30 -2.40 -17.54
C PRO A 243 -0.02 -2.91 -16.85
N THR A 244 -0.18 -3.67 -15.78
CA THR A 244 0.95 -4.27 -15.06
C THR A 244 1.33 -5.63 -15.64
N HIS A 245 0.34 -6.43 -16.08
CA HIS A 245 0.53 -7.77 -16.64
C HIS A 245 -0.74 -8.26 -17.36
N ASP A 246 -0.60 -9.28 -18.21
CA ASP A 246 -1.71 -9.95 -18.90
C ASP A 246 -2.45 -10.93 -17.98
N ARG A 247 -3.73 -11.19 -18.26
CA ARG A 247 -4.55 -12.17 -17.53
C ARG A 247 -4.01 -13.61 -17.59
N LYS A 248 -3.14 -13.93 -18.54
CA LYS A 248 -2.50 -15.24 -18.66
C LYS A 248 -1.24 -15.37 -17.82
N GLU A 249 -0.67 -14.26 -17.38
CA GLU A 249 0.53 -14.24 -16.53
C GLU A 249 0.14 -14.45 -15.05
N TYR A 250 1.06 -14.98 -14.26
CA TYR A 250 0.89 -15.20 -12.81
C TYR A 250 -0.40 -15.95 -12.44
N SER A 251 -0.78 -16.95 -13.25
CA SER A 251 -2.02 -17.72 -13.10
C SER A 251 -3.30 -16.87 -13.09
N GLY A 252 -3.24 -15.69 -13.72
CA GLY A 252 -4.34 -14.72 -13.75
C GLY A 252 -4.55 -13.93 -12.46
N GLY A 253 -3.61 -14.03 -11.51
CA GLY A 253 -3.62 -13.29 -10.26
C GLY A 253 -3.70 -11.77 -10.44
N ILE A 254 -4.17 -11.11 -9.39
CA ILE A 254 -4.09 -9.66 -9.22
C ILE A 254 -3.02 -9.36 -8.17
N PHE A 255 -2.69 -8.08 -8.00
CA PHE A 255 -1.84 -7.69 -6.88
C PHE A 255 -2.60 -7.88 -5.57
N ASN A 256 -1.96 -8.60 -4.67
CA ASN A 256 -2.41 -8.84 -3.32
C ASN A 256 -1.99 -7.72 -2.37
N GLY A 257 -0.98 -6.95 -2.73
CA GLY A 257 -0.55 -5.76 -2.00
C GLY A 257 0.63 -5.07 -2.68
N ILE A 258 0.82 -3.78 -2.44
CA ILE A 258 1.95 -2.97 -2.90
C ILE A 258 2.48 -2.06 -1.79
N THR A 259 3.77 -1.74 -1.85
CA THR A 259 4.41 -0.87 -0.86
C THR A 259 5.54 -0.06 -1.45
N ALA A 260 5.90 1.05 -0.81
CA ALA A 260 7.06 1.84 -1.18
C ALA A 260 8.32 1.29 -0.47
N VAL A 261 9.42 1.15 -1.21
CA VAL A 261 10.69 0.69 -0.66
C VAL A 261 11.83 1.60 -1.09
N PRO A 262 12.70 2.05 -0.17
CA PRO A 262 13.89 2.82 -0.51
C PRO A 262 14.82 2.09 -1.49
N LEU A 263 15.18 2.77 -2.58
CA LEU A 263 16.07 2.26 -3.64
C LEU A 263 17.47 1.89 -3.16
N THR A 264 17.92 2.46 -2.04
CA THR A 264 19.21 2.12 -1.43
C THR A 264 19.24 0.72 -0.82
N ILE A 265 18.08 0.12 -0.57
CA ILE A 265 17.94 -1.20 0.04
C ILE A 265 17.67 -2.27 -1.04
N ALA A 266 17.06 -1.89 -2.15
CA ALA A 266 16.66 -2.80 -3.23
C ALA A 266 17.80 -3.23 -4.18
N LYS A 267 19.07 -3.22 -3.72
CA LYS A 267 20.26 -3.57 -4.52
C LYS A 267 20.91 -4.85 -4.04
#